data_AF-A0A4R1FMM7-F1
#
_entry.id   AF-A0A4R1FMM7-F1
#
_cell.length_a   1.000
_cell.length_b   1.000
_cell.length_c   1.000
_cell.angle_alpha   90.00
_cell.angle_beta   90.00
_cell.angle_gamma   90.00
#
_symmetry.space_group_name_H-M   'P 1'
#
loop_
_entity.id
_entity.type
_entity.pdbx_description
1 polymer ?
#
loop_
_entity_poly.entity_id
_entity_poly.type
_entity_poly.pdbx_seq_one_letter_code
_entity_poly.pdbx_strand_id
1 'polypeptide(L)'
;MFPGQLASRCVSRTTAAIAASATVFALLLAGCSDDSSSAAPAAPAATTMPAPTYQVEATKAGMFVVSYRNAFPKLAQGRDDAAVAAVLNHSCSEIKAGKSEADTVATIKKAAKNGNTEATTEEATAVYQMSTLMC
;
A
#
# COMPACT_ATOMS: atom_id res chain seq x y z
N MET A 1 -43.63 3.96 -27.68
CA MET A 1 -43.69 5.19 -28.49
C MET A 1 -42.45 6.03 -28.21
N PHE A 2 -41.63 6.26 -29.24
CA PHE A 2 -40.53 7.24 -29.32
C PHE A 2 -41.10 8.68 -29.45
N PRO A 3 -40.36 9.79 -29.17
CA PRO A 3 -39.04 10.13 -29.76
C PRO A 3 -38.03 10.70 -28.74
N GLY A 4 -36.70 10.75 -28.96
CA GLY A 4 -35.91 10.65 -30.18
C GLY A 4 -35.37 12.02 -30.62
N GLN A 5 -34.06 12.26 -30.38
CA GLN A 5 -33.15 13.19 -31.11
C GLN A 5 -33.40 14.72 -30.96
N LEU A 6 -32.44 15.66 -31.08
CA LEU A 6 -31.07 15.71 -31.63
C LEU A 6 -30.42 17.06 -31.23
N ALA A 7 -29.10 17.06 -31.12
CA ALA A 7 -28.15 18.08 -31.62
C ALA A 7 -28.08 19.52 -31.03
N SER A 8 -26.88 19.80 -30.49
CA SER A 8 -25.92 20.81 -30.99
C SER A 8 -26.21 22.30 -30.78
N ARG A 9 -25.32 22.99 -30.05
CA ARG A 9 -24.34 23.95 -30.62
C ARG A 9 -23.50 24.66 -29.54
N CYS A 10 -22.27 24.97 -29.94
CA CYS A 10 -21.20 25.63 -29.21
C CYS A 10 -21.48 27.07 -28.70
N VAL A 11 -20.92 27.35 -27.51
CA VAL A 11 -20.10 28.51 -27.08
C VAL A 11 -20.65 29.96 -27.11
N SER A 12 -20.57 30.55 -25.90
CA SER A 12 -20.31 31.95 -25.49
C SER A 12 -21.29 33.10 -25.74
N ARG A 13 -21.76 33.69 -24.62
CA ARG A 13 -21.65 35.12 -24.22
C ARG A 13 -22.11 35.30 -22.74
N THR A 14 -21.20 35.43 -21.77
CA THR A 14 -20.91 36.65 -20.95
C THR A 14 -22.14 37.26 -20.25
N THR A 15 -22.28 37.44 -18.92
CA THR A 15 -21.49 38.31 -17.99
C THR A 15 -22.11 38.14 -16.57
N ALA A 16 -21.40 37.54 -15.59
CA ALA A 16 -20.62 38.14 -14.48
C ALA A 16 -21.40 38.55 -13.21
N ALA A 17 -20.97 38.05 -12.04
CA ALA A 17 -20.44 38.84 -10.91
C ALA A 17 -20.41 38.02 -9.61
N ILE A 18 -19.23 37.49 -9.23
CA ILE A 18 -18.85 37.36 -7.80
C ILE A 18 -17.38 37.78 -7.71
N ALA A 19 -17.17 38.96 -7.13
CA ALA A 19 -15.87 39.54 -6.79
C ALA A 19 -15.33 38.85 -5.52
N ALA A 20 -14.10 38.34 -5.59
CA ALA A 20 -12.90 38.92 -4.97
C ALA A 20 -12.62 38.46 -3.53
N SER A 21 -11.62 37.59 -3.37
CA SER A 21 -10.57 37.69 -2.35
C SER A 21 -9.37 36.90 -2.85
N ALA A 22 -8.33 37.64 -3.22
CA ALA A 22 -7.06 37.14 -3.71
C ALA A 22 -6.08 37.01 -2.54
N THR A 23 -5.38 35.88 -2.44
CA THR A 23 -3.99 35.86 -1.96
C THR A 23 -3.25 34.76 -2.71
N VAL A 24 -2.35 35.24 -3.58
CA VAL A 24 -1.37 34.51 -4.36
C VAL A 24 -0.33 33.92 -3.41
N PHE A 25 -0.09 32.61 -3.48
CA PHE A 25 1.13 32.00 -2.94
C PHE A 25 1.76 31.12 -4.02
N ALA A 26 2.42 31.80 -4.96
CA ALA A 26 3.48 31.24 -5.77
C ALA A 26 4.73 32.08 -5.49
N LEU A 27 5.45 31.74 -4.42
CA LEU A 27 6.78 32.28 -4.16
C LEU A 27 7.71 31.15 -3.70
N LEU A 28 8.66 30.87 -4.58
CA LEU A 28 10.07 30.64 -4.28
C LEU A 28 10.51 29.21 -3.95
N LEU A 29 10.75 28.45 -5.02
CA LEU A 29 11.95 27.62 -5.12
C LEU A 29 13.19 28.53 -5.01
N ALA A 30 13.71 28.70 -3.78
CA ALA A 30 15.11 29.04 -3.48
C ALA A 30 15.28 29.07 -1.95
N GLY A 31 15.90 28.03 -1.40
CA GLY A 31 16.22 27.94 0.03
C GLY A 31 17.35 26.94 0.23
N CYS A 32 18.58 27.44 0.16
CA CYS A 32 19.82 26.80 0.58
C CYS A 32 20.09 27.28 2.02
N SER A 33 20.23 26.37 3.01
CA SER A 33 20.84 26.49 4.36
C SER A 33 20.12 25.50 5.30
N ASP A 34 20.66 24.84 6.31
CA ASP A 34 21.98 24.42 6.82
C ASP A 34 21.65 23.40 7.95
N ASP A 35 22.62 22.58 8.32
CA ASP A 35 22.58 21.44 9.24
C ASP A 35 21.75 21.62 10.53
N SER A 36 20.89 20.65 10.81
CA SER A 36 20.48 20.30 12.17
C SER A 36 20.09 18.83 12.18
N SER A 37 21.06 18.02 12.60
CA SER A 37 20.92 16.61 12.97
C SER A 37 19.72 16.37 13.90
N SER A 38 18.54 16.16 13.33
CA SER A 38 17.50 15.38 14.00
C SER A 38 17.86 13.93 13.76
N ALA A 39 18.32 13.27 14.83
CA ALA A 39 18.41 11.82 14.88
C ALA A 39 17.05 11.24 14.45
N ALA A 40 16.98 10.80 13.20
CA ALA A 40 15.85 10.04 12.72
C ALA A 40 15.69 8.83 13.64
N PRO A 41 14.48 8.51 14.12
CA PRO A 41 14.28 7.28 14.87
C PRO A 41 14.80 6.15 14.00
N ALA A 42 15.68 5.32 14.58
CA ALA A 42 16.24 4.17 13.90
C ALA A 42 15.10 3.42 13.22
N ALA A 43 15.12 3.40 11.87
CA ALA A 43 14.22 2.58 11.11
C ALA A 43 14.32 1.16 11.69
N PRO A 44 13.19 0.51 12.00
CA PRO A 44 13.24 -0.84 12.54
C PRO A 44 14.06 -1.68 11.56
N ALA A 45 15.10 -2.34 12.07
CA ALA A 45 16.01 -3.14 11.28
C ALA A 45 15.19 -4.07 10.38
N ALA A 46 15.21 -3.79 9.07
CA ALA A 46 14.57 -4.64 8.10
C ALA A 46 15.26 -6.00 8.20
N THR A 47 14.49 -7.02 8.60
CA THR A 47 14.95 -8.40 8.51
C THR A 47 15.34 -8.64 7.06
N THR A 48 16.61 -8.95 6.80
CA THR A 48 17.13 -9.16 5.43
C THR A 48 16.54 -10.45 4.86
N MET A 49 15.30 -10.39 4.40
CA MET A 49 14.66 -11.46 3.65
C MET A 49 15.08 -11.35 2.17
N PRO A 50 15.29 -12.48 1.48
CA PRO A 50 15.52 -12.48 0.03
C PRO A 50 14.38 -11.73 -0.67
N ALA A 51 14.63 -11.02 -1.77
CA ALA A 51 13.53 -10.39 -2.50
C ALA A 51 12.51 -11.45 -2.98
N PRO A 52 11.19 -11.15 -2.99
CA PRO A 52 10.20 -12.07 -3.52
C PRO A 52 10.43 -12.30 -5.02
N THR A 53 10.37 -13.55 -5.43
CA THR A 53 10.52 -14.00 -6.84
C THR A 53 9.22 -13.88 -7.65
N TYR A 54 8.12 -13.54 -6.99
CA TYR A 54 6.80 -13.36 -7.59
C TYR A 54 6.18 -12.05 -7.07
N GLN A 55 5.53 -11.32 -7.97
CA GLN A 55 4.85 -10.07 -7.67
C GLN A 55 3.38 -10.24 -8.03
N VAL A 56 2.50 -10.04 -7.05
CA VAL A 56 1.07 -10.08 -7.27
C VAL A 56 0.63 -8.80 -7.99
N GLU A 57 -0.34 -8.93 -8.89
CA GLU A 57 -1.00 -7.82 -9.58
C GLU A 57 -1.46 -6.73 -8.60
N ALA A 58 -1.28 -5.45 -8.94
CA ALA A 58 -1.51 -4.32 -8.03
C ALA A 58 -2.91 -4.31 -7.40
N THR A 59 -3.96 -4.68 -8.15
CA THR A 59 -5.34 -4.76 -7.63
C THR A 59 -5.48 -5.79 -6.52
N LYS A 60 -4.88 -6.98 -6.68
CA LYS A 60 -4.92 -8.04 -5.67
C LYS A 60 -4.07 -7.67 -4.46
N ALA A 61 -2.90 -7.07 -4.68
CA ALA A 61 -2.07 -6.55 -3.61
C ALA A 61 -2.81 -5.47 -2.79
N GLY A 62 -3.51 -4.54 -3.45
CA GLY A 62 -4.35 -3.55 -2.77
C GLY A 62 -5.47 -4.16 -1.92
N MET A 63 -6.16 -5.18 -2.44
CA MET A 63 -7.19 -5.91 -1.68
C MET A 63 -6.60 -6.64 -0.46
N PHE A 64 -5.43 -7.26 -0.64
CA PHE A 64 -4.72 -7.89 0.47
C PHE A 64 -4.35 -6.87 1.55
N VAL A 65 -3.79 -5.72 1.17
CA VAL A 65 -3.38 -4.68 2.13
C VAL A 65 -4.56 -4.23 2.98
N VAL A 66 -5.71 -3.96 2.36
CA VAL A 66 -6.93 -3.58 3.08
C VAL A 66 -7.38 -4.70 4.02
N SER A 67 -7.44 -5.94 3.55
CA SER A 67 -7.86 -7.08 4.37
C SER A 67 -6.89 -7.35 5.53
N TYR A 68 -5.58 -7.30 5.27
CA TYR A 68 -4.52 -7.49 6.24
C TYR A 68 -4.54 -6.42 7.33
N ARG A 69 -4.72 -5.15 6.96
CA ARG A 69 -4.84 -4.05 7.94
C ARG A 69 -6.06 -4.19 8.84
N ASN A 70 -7.17 -4.68 8.30
CA ASN A 70 -8.40 -4.92 9.06
C ASN A 70 -8.28 -6.13 9.99
N ALA A 71 -7.68 -7.22 9.52
CA ALA A 71 -7.54 -8.46 10.29
C ALA A 71 -6.41 -8.41 11.32
N PHE A 72 -5.31 -7.73 11.00
CA PHE A 72 -4.08 -7.72 11.80
C PHE A 72 -3.56 -6.30 12.07
N PRO A 73 -4.35 -5.43 12.73
CA PRO A 73 -4.02 -4.02 12.88
C PRO A 73 -2.68 -3.77 13.60
N LYS A 74 -2.30 -4.64 14.55
CA LYS A 74 -1.00 -4.55 15.25
C LYS A 74 0.18 -4.87 14.33
N LEU A 75 0.04 -5.88 13.47
CA LEU A 75 1.10 -6.25 12.51
C LEU A 75 1.25 -5.23 11.39
N ALA A 76 0.18 -4.50 11.06
CA ALA A 76 0.18 -3.50 9.99
C ALA A 76 0.51 -2.07 10.48
N GLN A 77 0.54 -1.83 11.79
CA GLN A 77 0.71 -0.50 12.36
C GLN A 77 2.00 0.17 11.89
N GLY A 78 1.91 1.37 11.31
CA GLY A 78 3.08 2.13 10.84
C GLY A 78 3.78 1.56 9.62
N ARG A 79 3.34 0.43 9.06
CA ARG A 79 3.82 -0.09 7.77
C ARG A 79 3.11 0.65 6.64
N ASP A 80 3.84 0.95 5.58
CA ASP A 80 3.24 1.39 4.32
C ASP A 80 2.62 0.22 3.54
N ASP A 81 1.84 0.53 2.51
CA ASP A 81 1.12 -0.47 1.72
C ASP A 81 2.07 -1.40 0.94
N ALA A 82 3.25 -0.93 0.53
CA ALA A 82 4.24 -1.75 -0.15
C ALA A 82 4.86 -2.78 0.81
N ALA A 83 5.15 -2.37 2.04
CA ALA A 83 5.65 -3.25 3.10
C ALA A 83 4.61 -4.30 3.50
N VAL A 84 3.31 -3.98 3.49
CA VAL A 84 2.24 -4.97 3.71
C VAL A 84 2.10 -5.88 2.50
N ALA A 85 2.07 -5.34 1.28
CA ALA A 85 2.01 -6.14 0.04
C ALA A 85 3.20 -7.10 -0.12
N ALA A 86 4.38 -6.72 0.38
CA ALA A 86 5.56 -7.59 0.37
C ALA A 86 5.33 -8.91 1.13
N VAL A 87 4.48 -8.94 2.16
CA VAL A 87 4.09 -10.18 2.86
C VAL A 87 3.39 -11.13 1.91
N LEU A 88 2.45 -10.62 1.10
CA LEU A 88 1.75 -11.41 0.10
C LEU A 88 2.70 -11.88 -1.00
N ASN A 89 3.56 -11.01 -1.52
CA ASN A 89 4.51 -11.35 -2.58
C ASN A 89 5.45 -12.48 -2.14
N HIS A 90 5.98 -12.40 -0.92
CA HIS A 90 6.76 -13.47 -0.31
C HIS A 90 5.97 -14.77 -0.19
N SER A 91 4.74 -14.71 0.32
CA SER A 91 3.89 -15.88 0.48
C SER A 91 3.64 -16.58 -0.87
N CYS A 92 3.31 -15.79 -1.90
CA CYS A 92 3.05 -16.30 -3.23
C CYS A 92 4.30 -16.86 -3.92
N SER A 93 5.48 -16.29 -3.66
CA SER A 93 6.76 -16.89 -4.10
C SER A 93 6.95 -18.29 -3.55
N GLU A 94 6.69 -18.49 -2.26
CA GLU A 94 6.88 -19.80 -1.60
C GLU A 94 5.83 -20.81 -2.07
N ILE A 95 4.57 -20.39 -2.22
CA ILE A 95 3.47 -21.22 -2.72
C ILE A 95 3.76 -21.66 -4.16
N LYS A 96 4.19 -20.76 -5.05
CA LYS A 96 4.54 -21.12 -6.44
C LYS A 96 5.79 -21.96 -6.55
N ALA A 97 6.72 -21.82 -5.59
CA ALA A 97 7.87 -22.71 -5.48
C ALA A 97 7.50 -24.12 -4.97
N GLY A 98 6.23 -24.37 -4.63
CA GLY A 98 5.76 -25.67 -4.15
C GLY A 98 6.23 -26.01 -2.74
N LYS A 99 6.56 -25.00 -1.93
CA LYS A 99 6.96 -25.21 -0.54
C LYS A 99 5.77 -25.66 0.31
N SER A 100 6.09 -26.32 1.42
CA SER A 100 5.06 -26.75 2.36
C SER A 100 4.33 -25.55 3.00
N GLU A 101 3.11 -25.78 3.48
CA GLU A 101 2.38 -24.78 4.26
C GLU A 101 3.20 -24.34 5.48
N ALA A 102 3.82 -25.27 6.20
CA ALA A 102 4.63 -24.97 7.38
C ALA A 102 5.81 -24.04 7.06
N ASP A 103 6.52 -24.28 5.95
CA ASP A 103 7.63 -23.43 5.51
C ASP A 103 7.13 -22.04 5.09
N THR A 104 6.01 -22.00 4.36
CA THR A 104 5.40 -20.74 3.93
C THR A 104 4.92 -19.91 5.12
N VAL A 105 4.29 -20.54 6.11
CA VAL A 105 3.86 -19.92 7.37
C VAL A 105 5.06 -19.38 8.15
N ALA A 106 6.18 -20.12 8.21
CA ALA A 106 7.41 -19.62 8.83
C ALA A 106 7.98 -18.39 8.10
N THR A 107 7.91 -18.37 6.76
CA THR A 107 8.28 -17.20 5.94
C THR A 107 7.34 -16.03 6.20
N ILE A 108 6.02 -16.27 6.28
CA ILE A 108 5.02 -15.24 6.60
C ILE A 108 5.31 -14.62 7.97
N LYS A 109 5.60 -15.41 9.01
CA LYS A 109 5.92 -14.86 10.34
C LYS A 109 7.10 -13.89 10.29
N LYS A 110 8.12 -14.19 9.49
CA LYS A 110 9.29 -13.32 9.29
C LYS A 110 8.93 -12.05 8.52
N ALA A 111 8.15 -12.17 7.44
CA ALA A 111 7.76 -11.04 6.61
C ALA A 111 6.70 -10.13 7.27
N ALA A 112 5.84 -10.72 8.11
CA ALA A 112 4.80 -10.04 8.86
C ALA A 112 5.33 -9.34 10.12
N LYS A 113 6.54 -9.67 10.56
CA LYS A 113 7.18 -9.04 11.72
C LYS A 113 7.25 -7.52 11.54
N ASN A 114 6.86 -6.81 12.59
CA ASN A 114 6.84 -5.36 12.62
C ASN A 114 7.43 -4.84 13.95
N GLY A 115 8.71 -4.44 13.91
CA GLY A 115 9.47 -4.13 15.12
C GLY A 115 9.51 -5.32 16.08
N ASN A 116 8.96 -5.13 17.28
CA ASN A 116 8.86 -6.17 18.32
C ASN A 116 7.56 -7.00 18.23
N THR A 117 6.68 -6.68 17.28
CA THR A 117 5.43 -7.43 17.08
C THR A 117 5.69 -8.55 16.09
N GLU A 118 5.56 -9.79 16.55
CA GLU A 118 5.64 -10.98 15.71
C GLU A 118 4.25 -11.57 15.50
N ALA A 119 3.99 -12.06 14.29
CA ALA A 119 2.78 -12.81 14.01
C ALA A 119 2.79 -14.12 14.80
N THR A 120 1.66 -14.45 15.41
CA THR A 120 1.40 -15.80 15.94
C THR A 120 1.35 -16.81 14.80
N THR A 121 1.40 -18.10 15.14
CA THR A 121 1.27 -19.15 14.11
C THR A 121 -0.12 -19.10 13.48
N GLU A 122 -1.16 -18.84 14.27
CA GLU A 122 -2.54 -18.74 13.82
C GLU A 122 -2.75 -17.55 12.87
N GLU A 123 -2.19 -16.38 13.20
CA GLU A 123 -2.21 -15.21 12.32
C GLU A 123 -1.47 -15.48 11.01
N ALA A 124 -0.30 -16.12 11.07
CA ALA A 124 0.46 -16.46 9.88
C ALA A 124 -0.23 -17.52 9.00
N THR A 125 -0.90 -18.50 9.60
CA THR A 125 -1.75 -19.45 8.88
C THR A 125 -2.94 -18.74 8.23
N ALA A 126 -3.57 -17.77 8.90
CA ALA A 126 -4.64 -16.98 8.30
C ALA A 126 -4.14 -16.18 7.07
N VAL A 127 -2.96 -15.56 7.17
CA VAL A 127 -2.32 -14.87 6.04
C VAL A 127 -1.96 -15.84 4.92
N TYR A 128 -1.51 -17.06 5.24
CA TYR A 128 -1.28 -18.11 4.24
C TYR A 128 -2.56 -18.40 3.46
N GLN A 129 -3.66 -18.69 4.15
CA GLN A 129 -4.96 -18.98 3.52
C GLN A 129 -5.47 -17.81 2.65
N MET A 130 -5.29 -16.56 3.12
CA MET A 130 -5.58 -15.37 2.30
C MET A 130 -4.72 -15.32 1.04
N SER A 131 -3.43 -15.66 1.16
CA SER A 131 -2.48 -15.66 0.05
C SER A 131 -2.85 -16.72 -1.00
N THR A 132 -3.21 -17.93 -0.57
CA THR A 132 -3.56 -19.04 -1.49
C THR A 132 -4.70 -18.68 -2.46
N LEU A 133 -5.62 -17.81 -2.05
CA LEU A 133 -6.73 -17.32 -2.89
C LEU A 133 -6.31 -16.26 -3.91
N MET A 134 -5.12 -15.65 -3.73
CA MET A 134 -4.66 -14.49 -4.50
C MET A 134 -3.48 -14.79 -5.43
N CYS A 135 -2.66 -15.83 -5.16
CA CYS A 135 -1.38 -16.08 -5.83
C CYS A 135 -1.40 -16.52 -7.32
#